data_AF-A0A2W2EGJ3-F1
#
_entry.id   AF-A0A2W2EGJ3-F1
#
_cell.length_a   1.000
_cell.length_b   1.000
_cell.length_c   1.000
_cell.angle_alpha   90.00
_cell.angle_beta   90.00
_cell.angle_gamma   90.00
#
_symmetry.space_group_name_H-M   'P 1'
#
loop_
_entity.id
_entity.type
_entity.pdbx_description
1 polymer ?
#
loop_
_entity_poly.entity_id
_entity_poly.type
_entity_poly.pdbx_seq_one_letter_code
_entity_poly.pdbx_strand_id
1 'polypeptide(L)'
;MAPTDHPESAHASTRRLRKFRFPVLLVALFGVMVAVAGINQLVSPVPILALPVGVGLAVACVACYRRLCRTVELRPSVPELEKTGGRAQLWRGALLGSGLFTALMVLIAMFGGWQDVSWGSFGGFLGTAGMMASVAVVEELLFRGVLFRIMEERTGTVLALVVSTLLFGATHLVNANATLWGTLSIALTGGAMTTAAYVATRSLWLPIGLHFAWNFTHAGIFGVVLSGSDVAPNGLLNVTLSGPSALTGGTFGPEASLLALLVCLVPTIVLLRRAARAGQIRRRSPRPKLPA
;
A
#
# COMPACT_ATOMS: atom_id res chain seq x y z
N MET A 1 -44.61 -36.63 -17.14
CA MET A 1 -44.00 -36.25 -15.85
C MET A 1 -42.85 -35.31 -16.18
N ALA A 2 -43.08 -34.01 -16.18
CA ALA A 2 -42.05 -33.01 -16.47
C ALA A 2 -41.32 -32.65 -15.17
N PRO A 3 -39.98 -32.57 -15.13
CA PRO A 3 -39.27 -32.20 -13.92
C PRO A 3 -39.49 -30.71 -13.64
N THR A 4 -40.00 -30.40 -12.45
CA THR A 4 -40.04 -29.04 -11.92
C THR A 4 -38.64 -28.66 -11.48
N ASP A 5 -37.90 -27.93 -12.33
CA ASP A 5 -36.66 -27.28 -11.92
C ASP A 5 -36.98 -26.19 -10.89
N HIS A 6 -36.64 -26.48 -9.63
CA HIS A 6 -36.84 -25.56 -8.52
C HIS A 6 -35.88 -24.35 -8.63
N PRO A 7 -36.38 -23.10 -8.74
CA PRO A 7 -35.55 -21.88 -8.80
C PRO A 7 -34.74 -21.61 -7.51
N GLU A 8 -34.98 -22.35 -6.42
CA GLU A 8 -34.26 -22.20 -5.15
C GLU A 8 -32.79 -22.66 -5.22
N SER A 9 -32.44 -23.62 -6.08
CA SER A 9 -31.07 -24.17 -6.18
C SER A 9 -30.09 -23.16 -6.80
N ALA A 10 -30.53 -22.39 -7.79
CA ALA A 10 -29.74 -21.34 -8.45
C ALA A 10 -29.52 -20.11 -7.55
N HIS A 11 -30.49 -19.79 -6.69
CA HIS A 11 -30.34 -18.74 -5.67
C HIS A 11 -29.41 -19.15 -4.52
N ALA A 12 -29.38 -20.43 -4.15
CA ALA A 12 -28.48 -20.94 -3.11
C ALA A 12 -27.00 -20.99 -3.58
N SER A 13 -26.74 -21.38 -4.83
CA SER A 13 -25.39 -21.46 -5.41
C SER A 13 -24.77 -20.07 -5.59
N THR A 14 -25.52 -19.10 -6.09
CA THR A 14 -25.11 -17.69 -6.21
C THR A 14 -24.84 -17.02 -4.85
N ARG A 15 -25.57 -17.42 -3.80
CA ARG A 15 -25.38 -16.93 -2.42
C ARG A 15 -24.16 -17.55 -1.72
N ARG A 16 -23.84 -18.83 -1.96
CA ARG A 16 -22.59 -19.47 -1.49
C ARG A 16 -21.36 -18.87 -2.18
N LEU A 17 -21.41 -18.68 -3.49
CA LEU A 17 -20.32 -18.06 -4.27
C LEU A 17 -19.95 -16.67 -3.73
N ARG A 18 -20.94 -15.85 -3.32
CA ARG A 18 -20.70 -14.53 -2.70
C ARG A 18 -19.86 -14.56 -1.41
N LYS A 19 -19.98 -15.62 -0.59
CA LYS A 19 -19.21 -15.74 0.67
C LYS A 19 -17.73 -16.04 0.43
N PHE A 20 -17.40 -16.76 -0.66
CA PHE A 20 -16.03 -17.17 -0.98
C PHE A 20 -15.24 -16.17 -1.83
N ARG A 21 -15.87 -15.11 -2.36
CA ARG A 21 -15.19 -14.08 -3.17
C ARG A 21 -14.05 -13.40 -2.43
N PHE A 22 -14.29 -13.01 -1.17
CA PHE A 22 -13.29 -12.28 -0.38
C PHE A 22 -12.03 -13.14 -0.11
N PRO A 23 -12.12 -14.37 0.41
CA PRO A 23 -10.96 -15.25 0.54
C PRO A 23 -10.24 -15.52 -0.78
N VAL A 24 -10.97 -15.76 -1.88
CA VAL A 24 -10.38 -16.01 -3.20
C VAL A 24 -9.56 -14.82 -3.68
N LEU A 25 -10.09 -13.59 -3.57
CA LEU A 25 -9.37 -12.38 -3.96
C LEU A 25 -8.13 -12.15 -3.10
N LEU A 26 -8.25 -12.36 -1.79
CA LEU A 26 -7.15 -12.18 -0.86
C LEU A 26 -6.01 -13.15 -1.18
N VAL A 27 -6.33 -14.44 -1.36
CA VAL A 27 -5.35 -15.47 -1.73
C VAL A 27 -4.75 -15.19 -3.10
N ALA A 28 -5.57 -14.80 -4.10
CA ALA A 28 -5.09 -14.51 -5.44
C ALA A 28 -4.11 -13.32 -5.46
N LEU A 29 -4.46 -12.20 -4.82
CA LEU A 29 -3.59 -11.02 -4.78
C LEU A 29 -2.37 -11.22 -3.87
N PHE A 30 -2.49 -11.99 -2.80
CA PHE A 30 -1.33 -12.41 -2.01
C PHE A 30 -0.37 -13.27 -2.86
N GLY A 31 -0.90 -14.20 -3.66
CA GLY A 31 -0.10 -14.97 -4.61
C GLY A 31 0.57 -14.08 -5.67
N VAL A 32 -0.12 -13.06 -6.19
CA VAL A 32 0.46 -12.06 -7.09
C VAL A 32 1.58 -11.28 -6.40
N MET A 33 1.41 -10.89 -5.13
CA MET A 33 2.43 -10.19 -4.34
C MET A 33 3.69 -11.04 -4.17
N VAL A 34 3.54 -12.33 -3.83
CA VAL A 34 4.67 -13.27 -3.75
C VAL A 34 5.36 -13.44 -5.11
N ALA A 35 4.59 -13.54 -6.20
CA ALA A 35 5.16 -13.64 -7.55
C ALA A 35 5.93 -12.37 -7.96
N VAL A 36 5.39 -11.18 -7.67
CA VAL A 36 6.06 -9.90 -7.90
C VAL A 36 7.36 -9.82 -7.10
N ALA A 37 7.33 -10.20 -5.83
CA ALA A 37 8.54 -10.25 -5.00
C ALA A 37 9.59 -11.21 -5.59
N GLY A 38 9.20 -12.42 -5.99
CA GLY A 38 10.10 -13.40 -6.62
C GLY A 38 10.71 -12.90 -7.94
N ILE A 39 9.92 -12.25 -8.80
CA ILE A 39 10.42 -11.69 -10.07
C ILE A 39 11.38 -10.53 -9.79
N ASN A 40 11.07 -9.64 -8.84
CA ASN A 40 11.97 -8.55 -8.46
C ASN A 40 13.31 -9.09 -7.92
N GLN A 41 13.30 -10.19 -7.16
CA GLN A 41 14.53 -10.85 -6.71
C GLN A 41 15.35 -11.41 -7.88
N LEU A 42 14.71 -12.07 -8.84
CA LEU A 42 15.38 -12.60 -10.04
C LEU A 42 16.00 -11.52 -10.92
N VAL A 43 15.40 -10.32 -10.98
CA VAL A 43 15.88 -9.20 -11.80
C VAL A 43 16.89 -8.32 -11.07
N SER A 44 16.97 -8.41 -9.73
CA SER A 44 17.88 -7.61 -8.90
C SER A 44 19.36 -7.62 -9.34
N PRO A 45 19.94 -8.70 -9.90
CA PRO A 45 21.33 -8.69 -10.37
C PRO A 45 21.56 -7.86 -11.65
N VAL A 46 20.50 -7.46 -12.36
CA VAL A 46 20.57 -6.71 -13.62
C VAL A 46 19.73 -5.42 -13.51
N PRO A 47 20.24 -4.37 -12.82
CA PRO A 47 19.43 -3.22 -12.43
C PRO A 47 18.77 -2.46 -13.60
N ILE A 48 19.38 -2.50 -14.79
CA ILE A 48 18.82 -1.85 -15.98
C ILE A 48 17.50 -2.50 -16.45
N LEU A 49 17.29 -3.80 -16.15
CA LEU A 49 16.05 -4.51 -16.46
C LEU A 49 14.97 -4.32 -15.38
N ALA A 50 15.35 -3.95 -14.15
CA ALA A 50 14.41 -3.84 -13.05
C ALA A 50 13.37 -2.74 -13.27
N LEU A 51 13.73 -1.60 -13.91
CA LEU A 51 12.76 -0.57 -14.25
C LEU A 51 11.67 -1.04 -15.24
N PRO A 52 11.99 -1.51 -16.46
CA PRO A 52 10.96 -1.96 -17.40
C PRO A 52 10.17 -3.16 -16.87
N VAL A 53 10.82 -4.10 -16.16
CA VAL A 53 10.11 -5.24 -15.54
C VAL A 53 9.16 -4.75 -14.45
N GLY A 54 9.60 -3.89 -13.54
CA GLY A 54 8.78 -3.36 -12.46
C GLY A 54 7.57 -2.58 -12.95
N VAL A 55 7.74 -1.75 -13.99
CA VAL A 55 6.62 -1.07 -14.66
C VAL A 55 5.68 -2.07 -15.34
N GLY A 56 6.22 -3.08 -16.02
CA GLY A 56 5.43 -4.16 -16.61
C GLY A 56 4.61 -4.93 -15.58
N LEU A 57 5.21 -5.27 -14.43
CA LEU A 57 4.54 -5.92 -13.30
C LEU A 57 3.46 -5.04 -12.70
N ALA A 58 3.70 -3.74 -12.51
CA ALA A 58 2.70 -2.79 -12.04
C ALA A 58 1.47 -2.77 -12.97
N VAL A 59 1.68 -2.67 -14.28
CA VAL A 59 0.60 -2.72 -15.29
C VAL A 59 -0.12 -4.08 -15.25
N ALA A 60 0.62 -5.18 -15.18
CA ALA A 60 0.07 -6.53 -15.10
C ALA A 60 -0.78 -6.73 -13.83
N CYS A 61 -0.35 -6.19 -12.68
CA CYS A 61 -1.10 -6.25 -11.43
C CYS A 61 -2.42 -5.47 -11.52
N VAL A 62 -2.41 -4.27 -12.10
CA VAL A 62 -3.64 -3.49 -12.34
C VAL A 62 -4.60 -4.23 -13.28
N ALA A 63 -4.07 -4.86 -14.34
CA ALA A 63 -4.86 -5.67 -15.26
C ALA A 63 -5.43 -6.92 -14.59
N CYS A 64 -4.63 -7.62 -13.78
CA CYS A 64 -5.03 -8.78 -12.99
C CYS A 64 -6.15 -8.42 -12.01
N TYR A 65 -5.99 -7.34 -11.24
CA TYR A 65 -7.02 -6.85 -10.34
C TYR A 65 -8.34 -6.52 -11.06
N ARG A 66 -8.27 -5.83 -12.21
CA ARG A 66 -9.46 -5.57 -13.03
C ARG A 66 -10.14 -6.87 -13.49
N ARG A 67 -9.35 -7.86 -13.90
CA ARG A 67 -9.87 -9.19 -14.30
C ARG A 67 -10.53 -9.88 -13.12
N LEU A 68 -9.88 -9.94 -11.96
CA LEU A 68 -10.42 -10.53 -10.73
C LEU A 68 -11.71 -9.85 -10.28
N CYS A 69 -11.79 -8.52 -10.33
CA CYS A 69 -13.04 -7.79 -10.04
C CYS A 69 -14.17 -8.18 -11.01
N ARG A 70 -13.87 -8.34 -12.30
CA ARG A 70 -14.87 -8.73 -13.30
C ARG A 70 -15.31 -10.18 -13.18
N THR A 71 -14.40 -11.11 -12.90
CA THR A 71 -14.69 -12.55 -12.91
C THR A 71 -15.11 -13.08 -11.55
N VAL A 72 -14.47 -12.63 -10.45
CA VAL A 72 -14.74 -13.10 -9.09
C VAL A 72 -15.78 -12.23 -8.41
N GLU A 73 -15.65 -10.90 -8.49
CA GLU A 73 -16.65 -9.99 -7.89
C GLU A 73 -17.88 -9.77 -8.75
N LEU A 74 -17.81 -10.11 -10.05
CA LEU A 74 -18.84 -9.83 -11.05
C LEU A 74 -19.14 -8.33 -11.15
N ARG A 75 -18.11 -7.49 -11.00
CA ARG A 75 -18.19 -6.03 -11.13
C ARG A 75 -17.76 -5.62 -12.55
N PRO A 76 -18.70 -5.23 -13.44
CA PRO A 76 -18.35 -4.83 -14.80
C PRO A 76 -17.49 -3.55 -14.82
N SER A 77 -17.74 -2.64 -13.87
CA SER A 77 -16.96 -1.42 -13.65
C SER A 77 -16.12 -1.50 -12.37
N VAL A 78 -14.93 -0.88 -12.43
CA VAL A 78 -13.96 -0.82 -11.32
C VAL A 78 -13.62 0.66 -11.08
N PRO A 79 -14.55 1.43 -10.48
CA PRO A 79 -14.45 2.88 -10.33
C PRO A 79 -13.19 3.35 -9.60
N GLU A 80 -12.67 2.53 -8.68
CA GLU A 80 -11.46 2.83 -7.94
C GLU A 80 -10.20 2.90 -8.83
N LEU A 81 -10.26 2.37 -10.06
CA LEU A 81 -9.20 2.45 -11.07
C LEU A 81 -9.62 3.25 -12.32
N GLU A 82 -10.58 4.17 -12.20
CA GLU A 82 -10.98 5.05 -13.31
C GLU A 82 -9.78 5.80 -13.88
N LYS A 83 -9.73 5.89 -15.21
CA LYS A 83 -8.63 6.59 -15.90
C LYS A 83 -8.81 8.10 -15.84
N THR A 84 -10.06 8.57 -15.88
CA THR A 84 -10.41 9.99 -15.82
C THR A 84 -9.96 10.57 -14.48
N GLY A 85 -9.06 11.57 -14.52
CA GLY A 85 -8.46 12.15 -13.32
C GLY A 85 -7.44 11.24 -12.60
N GLY A 86 -7.29 9.97 -12.99
CA GLY A 86 -6.37 9.03 -12.37
C GLY A 86 -4.91 9.48 -12.45
N ARG A 87 -4.48 9.98 -13.62
CA ARG A 87 -3.12 10.53 -13.80
C ARG A 87 -2.83 11.71 -12.85
N ALA A 88 -3.80 12.60 -12.67
CA ALA A 88 -3.65 13.75 -11.78
C ALA A 88 -3.56 13.30 -10.30
N GLN A 89 -4.33 12.29 -9.91
CA GLN A 89 -4.26 11.71 -8.56
C GLN A 89 -2.94 10.99 -8.32
N LEU A 90 -2.46 10.22 -9.29
CA LEU A 90 -1.15 9.57 -9.23
C LEU A 90 -0.03 10.59 -9.01
N TRP A 91 -0.01 11.68 -9.80
CA TRP A 91 0.98 12.74 -9.65
C TRP A 91 0.87 13.49 -8.32
N ARG A 92 -0.34 13.82 -7.87
CA ARG A 92 -0.54 14.46 -6.55
C ARG A 92 -0.07 13.55 -5.41
N GLY A 93 -0.34 12.25 -5.53
CA GLY A 93 0.16 11.24 -4.61
C GLY A 93 1.67 11.24 -4.62
N ALA A 94 2.28 11.16 -5.80
CA ALA A 94 3.73 11.13 -5.94
C ALA A 94 4.42 12.37 -5.36
N LEU A 95 3.92 13.57 -5.64
CA LEU A 95 4.43 14.82 -5.07
C LEU A 95 4.30 14.86 -3.54
N LEU A 96 3.18 14.36 -3.01
CA LEU A 96 2.98 14.29 -1.57
C LEU A 96 3.92 13.27 -0.93
N GLY A 97 4.05 12.08 -1.50
CA GLY A 97 4.93 11.02 -1.00
C GLY A 97 6.41 11.42 -0.99
N SER A 98 6.90 11.96 -2.11
CA SER A 98 8.29 12.43 -2.19
C SER A 98 8.55 13.63 -1.28
N GLY A 99 7.61 14.58 -1.23
CA GLY A 99 7.71 15.76 -0.36
C GLY A 99 7.73 15.40 1.12
N LEU A 100 6.85 14.49 1.57
CA LEU A 100 6.80 14.06 2.96
C LEU A 100 8.07 13.28 3.35
N PHE A 101 8.53 12.35 2.52
CA PHE A 101 9.76 11.62 2.84
C PHE A 101 11.00 12.52 2.85
N THR A 102 11.09 13.44 1.89
CA THR A 102 12.17 14.45 1.87
C THR A 102 12.12 15.31 3.13
N ALA A 103 10.94 15.77 3.54
CA ALA A 103 10.77 16.53 4.77
C ALA A 103 11.21 15.72 6.00
N LEU A 104 10.86 14.44 6.08
CA LEU A 104 11.33 13.55 7.13
C LEU A 104 12.86 13.49 7.18
N MET A 105 13.51 13.28 6.03
CA MET A 105 14.98 13.19 5.97
C MET A 105 15.67 14.51 6.32
N VAL A 106 15.10 15.65 5.90
CA VAL A 106 15.58 16.98 6.29
C VAL A 106 15.45 17.19 7.80
N LEU A 107 14.32 16.83 8.40
CA LEU A 107 14.15 16.93 9.85
C LEU A 107 15.14 16.05 10.60
N ILE A 108 15.36 14.81 10.14
CA ILE A 108 16.39 13.93 10.73
C ILE A 108 17.77 14.58 10.65
N ALA A 109 18.13 15.16 9.50
CA ALA A 109 19.40 15.88 9.33
C ALA A 109 19.52 17.09 10.28
N MET A 110 18.46 17.90 10.41
CA MET A 110 18.43 19.09 11.27
C MET A 110 18.68 18.77 12.75
N PHE A 111 18.26 17.59 13.20
CA PHE A 111 18.49 17.10 14.56
C PHE A 111 19.76 16.24 14.69
N GLY A 112 20.66 16.27 13.70
CA GLY A 112 21.95 15.58 13.74
C GLY A 112 21.89 14.08 13.49
N GLY A 113 20.82 13.57 12.88
CA GLY A 113 20.63 12.15 12.62
C GLY A 113 21.36 11.60 11.40
N TRP A 114 22.05 12.46 10.63
CA TRP A 114 22.88 12.04 9.49
C TRP A 114 24.32 11.88 9.95
N GLN A 115 24.90 10.71 9.68
CA GLN A 115 26.30 10.41 9.95
C GLN A 115 27.16 10.68 8.72
N ASP A 116 26.83 10.00 7.62
CA ASP A 116 27.61 10.05 6.37
C ASP A 116 26.67 10.10 5.18
N VAL A 117 27.15 10.70 4.08
CA VAL A 117 26.45 10.73 2.80
C VAL A 117 27.45 10.40 1.71
N SER A 118 27.13 9.40 0.90
CA SER A 118 27.93 9.02 -0.26
C SER A 118 27.05 8.87 -1.50
N TRP A 119 27.68 8.89 -2.67
CA TRP A 119 27.00 8.57 -3.91
C TRP A 119 26.76 7.06 -4.01
N GLY A 120 25.54 6.69 -4.40
CA GLY A 120 25.20 5.34 -4.79
C GLY A 120 25.42 5.14 -6.28
N SER A 121 24.46 4.53 -6.98
CA SER A 121 24.57 4.26 -8.41
C SER A 121 23.31 4.60 -9.17
N PHE A 122 23.48 5.10 -10.41
CA PHE A 122 22.34 5.35 -11.29
C PHE A 122 21.60 4.04 -11.65
N GLY A 123 22.34 2.93 -11.80
CA GLY A 123 21.74 1.61 -12.00
C GLY A 123 20.86 1.19 -10.82
N GLY A 124 21.33 1.36 -9.58
CA GLY A 124 20.57 1.12 -8.36
C GLY A 124 19.32 1.99 -8.27
N PHE A 125 19.45 3.29 -8.56
CA PHE A 125 18.34 4.24 -8.63
C PHE A 125 17.22 3.74 -9.58
N LEU A 126 17.58 3.33 -10.81
CA LEU A 126 16.61 2.78 -11.76
C LEU A 126 16.03 1.44 -11.28
N GLY A 127 16.87 0.58 -10.68
CA GLY A 127 16.44 -0.70 -10.15
C GLY A 127 15.40 -0.55 -9.04
N THR A 128 15.67 0.35 -8.10
CA THR A 128 14.75 0.69 -7.00
C THR A 128 13.47 1.34 -7.53
N ALA A 129 13.55 2.21 -8.55
CA ALA A 129 12.36 2.79 -9.19
C ALA A 129 11.41 1.70 -9.73
N GLY A 130 11.95 0.72 -10.45
CA GLY A 130 11.17 -0.40 -10.96
C GLY A 130 10.54 -1.24 -9.86
N MET A 131 11.36 -1.66 -8.90
CA MET A 131 10.92 -2.49 -7.78
C MET A 131 9.79 -1.78 -7.01
N MET A 132 9.98 -0.53 -6.62
CA MET A 132 8.99 0.23 -5.86
C MET A 132 7.71 0.48 -6.64
N ALA A 133 7.76 0.62 -7.97
CA ALA A 133 6.56 0.76 -8.79
C ALA A 133 5.66 -0.49 -8.70
N SER A 134 6.26 -1.68 -8.81
CA SER A 134 5.51 -2.95 -8.71
C SER A 134 5.00 -3.23 -7.29
N VAL A 135 5.85 -3.00 -6.27
CA VAL A 135 5.53 -3.21 -4.85
C VAL A 135 4.37 -2.31 -4.41
N ALA A 136 4.48 -1.00 -4.65
CA ALA A 136 3.43 -0.05 -4.26
C ALA A 136 2.09 -0.39 -4.92
N VAL A 137 2.10 -0.79 -6.20
CA VAL A 137 0.86 -1.18 -6.89
C VAL A 137 0.25 -2.44 -6.27
N VAL A 138 1.02 -3.52 -6.11
CA VAL A 138 0.44 -4.79 -5.64
C VAL A 138 -0.07 -4.68 -4.19
N GLU A 139 0.65 -3.95 -3.34
CA GLU A 139 0.21 -3.70 -1.96
C GLU A 139 -1.06 -2.85 -1.91
N GLU A 140 -1.15 -1.75 -2.65
CA GLU A 140 -2.37 -0.93 -2.64
C GLU A 140 -3.57 -1.66 -3.24
N LEU A 141 -3.37 -2.52 -4.24
CA LEU A 141 -4.45 -3.37 -4.77
C LEU A 141 -4.94 -4.37 -3.71
N LEU A 142 -4.03 -5.02 -2.98
CA LEU A 142 -4.37 -5.98 -1.93
C LEU A 142 -5.04 -5.30 -0.74
N PHE A 143 -4.41 -4.28 -0.17
CA PHE A 143 -4.85 -3.65 1.05
C PHE A 143 -6.01 -2.68 0.84
N ARG A 144 -5.99 -1.82 -0.19
CA ARG A 144 -7.03 -0.79 -0.40
C ARG A 144 -8.10 -1.29 -1.37
N GLY A 145 -7.67 -1.96 -2.44
CA GLY A 145 -8.55 -2.51 -3.46
C GLY A 145 -9.42 -3.67 -2.96
N VAL A 146 -8.88 -4.56 -2.12
CA VAL A 146 -9.62 -5.75 -1.62
C VAL A 146 -9.91 -5.65 -0.14
N LEU A 147 -8.89 -5.66 0.72
CA LEU A 147 -9.06 -5.81 2.16
C LEU A 147 -9.93 -4.70 2.76
N PHE A 148 -9.49 -3.45 2.63
CA PHE A 148 -10.19 -2.28 3.17
C PHE A 148 -11.58 -2.12 2.54
N ARG A 149 -11.68 -2.09 1.20
CA ARG A 149 -12.96 -1.84 0.51
C ARG A 149 -14.04 -2.84 0.92
N ILE A 150 -13.73 -4.14 0.91
CA ILE A 150 -14.71 -5.19 1.23
C ILE A 150 -15.04 -5.20 2.73
N MET A 151 -14.07 -4.91 3.60
CA MET A 151 -14.32 -4.76 5.03
C MET A 151 -15.21 -3.56 5.34
N GLU A 152 -15.00 -2.44 4.66
CA GLU A 152 -15.76 -1.21 4.85
C GLU A 152 -17.25 -1.43 4.53
N GLU A 153 -17.57 -2.18 3.47
CA GLU A 153 -18.94 -2.55 3.11
C GLU A 153 -19.69 -3.27 4.25
N ARG A 154 -18.98 -3.96 5.14
CA ARG A 154 -19.57 -4.76 6.23
C ARG A 154 -19.50 -4.09 7.60
N THR A 155 -18.46 -3.29 7.83
CA THR A 155 -18.08 -2.84 9.17
C THR A 155 -18.07 -1.32 9.32
N GLY A 156 -18.19 -0.57 8.21
CA GLY A 156 -17.98 0.87 8.19
C GLY A 156 -16.50 1.26 8.10
N THR A 157 -16.24 2.53 7.81
CA THR A 157 -14.89 3.04 7.50
C THR A 157 -13.91 2.91 8.66
N VAL A 158 -14.35 3.20 9.89
CA VAL A 158 -13.46 3.25 11.06
C VAL A 158 -12.86 1.87 11.36
N LEU A 159 -13.71 0.84 11.47
CA LEU A 159 -13.22 -0.52 11.78
C LEU A 159 -12.41 -1.09 10.61
N ALA A 160 -12.84 -0.87 9.37
CA ALA A 160 -12.08 -1.29 8.19
C ALA A 160 -10.70 -0.64 8.12
N LEU A 161 -10.60 0.66 8.46
CA LEU A 161 -9.33 1.40 8.48
C LEU A 161 -8.39 0.80 9.53
N VAL A 162 -8.86 0.61 10.76
CA VAL A 162 -8.04 0.04 11.84
C VAL A 162 -7.52 -1.35 11.45
N VAL A 163 -8.41 -2.23 10.98
CA VAL A 163 -8.04 -3.61 10.61
C VAL A 163 -7.06 -3.62 9.43
N SER A 164 -7.34 -2.87 8.36
CA SER A 164 -6.44 -2.81 7.20
C SER A 164 -5.08 -2.22 7.55
N THR A 165 -5.06 -1.23 8.44
CA THR A 165 -3.84 -0.58 8.91
C THR A 165 -2.96 -1.54 9.69
N LEU A 166 -3.53 -2.25 10.66
CA LEU A 166 -2.80 -3.21 11.48
C LEU A 166 -2.32 -4.41 10.66
N LEU A 167 -3.13 -4.91 9.74
CA LEU A 167 -2.72 -6.00 8.85
C LEU A 167 -1.61 -5.58 7.88
N PHE A 168 -1.62 -4.33 7.40
CA PHE A 168 -0.51 -3.77 6.61
C PHE A 168 0.79 -3.70 7.43
N GLY A 169 0.72 -3.26 8.68
CA GLY A 169 1.86 -3.33 9.58
C GLY A 169 2.35 -4.76 9.79
N ALA A 170 1.42 -5.67 10.10
CA ALA A 170 1.74 -7.06 10.42
C ALA A 170 2.48 -7.81 9.30
N THR A 171 2.25 -7.48 8.02
CA THR A 171 3.03 -8.11 6.93
C THR A 171 4.50 -7.76 6.96
N HIS A 172 4.91 -6.69 7.65
CA HIS A 172 6.31 -6.29 7.82
C HIS A 172 7.02 -7.02 8.97
N LEU A 173 6.31 -7.86 9.74
CA LEU A 173 6.94 -8.73 10.75
C LEU A 173 7.85 -9.81 10.12
N VAL A 174 7.75 -10.03 8.82
CA VAL A 174 8.61 -10.97 8.09
C VAL A 174 9.99 -10.40 7.76
N ASN A 175 10.18 -9.09 7.94
CA ASN A 175 11.44 -8.43 7.62
C ASN A 175 12.51 -8.77 8.66
N ALA A 176 13.76 -8.92 8.22
CA ALA A 176 14.87 -9.39 9.07
C ALA A 176 15.07 -8.55 10.33
N ASN A 177 14.87 -7.23 10.24
CA ASN A 177 15.03 -6.29 11.34
C ASN A 177 13.67 -5.79 11.89
N ALA A 178 12.61 -6.59 11.76
CA ALA A 178 11.30 -6.22 12.27
C ALA A 178 11.33 -6.07 13.80
N THR A 179 10.71 -5.00 14.29
CA THR A 179 10.46 -4.78 15.72
C THR A 179 8.99 -4.48 15.90
N LEU A 180 8.42 -4.77 17.08
CA LEU A 180 7.02 -4.44 17.36
C LEU A 180 6.73 -2.94 17.15
N TRP A 181 7.67 -2.09 17.54
CA TRP A 181 7.59 -0.65 17.32
C TRP A 181 7.65 -0.28 15.83
N GLY A 182 8.58 -0.84 15.06
CA GLY A 182 8.67 -0.60 13.62
C GLY A 182 7.42 -1.05 12.88
N THR A 183 6.90 -2.24 13.20
CA THR A 183 5.63 -2.78 12.69
C THR A 183 4.43 -1.87 13.01
N LEU A 184 4.33 -1.38 14.24
CA LEU A 184 3.26 -0.44 14.61
C LEU A 184 3.44 0.91 13.92
N SER A 185 4.69 1.38 13.81
CA SER A 185 5.00 2.65 13.17
C SER A 185 4.65 2.61 11.69
N ILE A 186 5.04 1.58 10.94
CA ILE A 186 4.70 1.44 9.51
C ILE A 186 3.20 1.22 9.29
N ALA A 187 2.51 0.57 10.23
CA ALA A 187 1.05 0.55 10.23
C ALA A 187 0.51 1.99 10.24
N LEU A 188 0.96 2.84 11.16
CA LEU A 188 0.45 4.20 11.28
C LEU A 188 0.93 5.13 10.16
N THR A 189 2.20 5.06 9.76
CA THR A 189 2.80 5.99 8.79
C THR A 189 2.46 5.61 7.35
N GLY A 190 2.50 4.32 6.99
CA GLY A 190 2.11 3.82 5.68
C GLY A 190 0.66 3.35 5.65
N GLY A 191 0.32 2.39 6.51
CA GLY A 191 -0.98 1.72 6.57
C GLY A 191 -2.17 2.69 6.71
N ALA A 192 -2.13 3.59 7.68
CA ALA A 192 -3.22 4.55 7.89
C ALA A 192 -3.23 5.63 6.81
N MET A 193 -2.07 6.12 6.38
CA MET A 193 -1.95 7.23 5.42
C MET A 193 -2.48 6.86 4.03
N THR A 194 -2.08 5.73 3.46
CA THR A 194 -2.57 5.32 2.14
C THR A 194 -4.03 4.86 2.20
N THR A 195 -4.49 4.32 3.35
CA THR A 195 -5.93 4.08 3.57
C THR A 195 -6.71 5.39 3.59
N ALA A 196 -6.23 6.41 4.31
CA ALA A 196 -6.86 7.73 4.34
C ALA A 196 -6.89 8.39 2.95
N ALA A 197 -5.81 8.25 2.17
CA ALA A 197 -5.76 8.70 0.79
C ALA A 197 -6.84 8.02 -0.08
N TYR A 198 -6.99 6.69 0.06
CA TYR A 198 -8.05 5.95 -0.63
C TYR A 198 -9.45 6.40 -0.20
N VAL A 199 -9.70 6.57 1.10
CA VAL A 199 -11.01 7.00 1.61
C VAL A 199 -11.37 8.39 1.08
N ALA A 200 -10.40 9.32 1.06
CA ALA A 200 -10.57 10.71 0.62
C ALA A 200 -10.88 10.88 -0.88
N THR A 201 -10.49 9.92 -1.72
CA THR A 201 -10.68 10.04 -3.18
C THR A 201 -11.53 8.94 -3.80
N ARG A 202 -11.70 7.82 -3.09
CA ARG A 202 -12.27 6.57 -3.61
C ARG A 202 -11.54 6.05 -4.85
N SER A 203 -10.27 6.42 -5.01
CA SER A 203 -9.42 6.01 -6.11
C SER A 203 -8.11 5.44 -5.57
N LEU A 204 -7.61 4.40 -6.25
CA LEU A 204 -6.33 3.78 -5.94
C LEU A 204 -5.14 4.58 -6.48
N TRP A 205 -5.33 5.49 -7.43
CA TRP A 205 -4.22 6.22 -8.03
C TRP A 205 -3.50 7.15 -7.06
N LEU A 206 -4.24 7.82 -6.15
CA LEU A 206 -3.63 8.66 -5.12
C LEU A 206 -2.75 7.86 -4.15
N PRO A 207 -3.24 6.80 -3.48
CA PRO A 207 -2.40 6.00 -2.58
C PRO A 207 -1.28 5.28 -3.32
N ILE A 208 -1.49 4.78 -4.55
CA ILE A 208 -0.40 4.18 -5.36
C ILE A 208 0.73 5.19 -5.59
N GLY A 209 0.40 6.42 -6.02
CA GLY A 209 1.40 7.45 -6.27
C GLY A 209 2.13 7.85 -4.99
N LEU A 210 1.39 8.01 -3.90
CA LEU A 210 1.93 8.36 -2.58
C LEU A 210 2.90 7.29 -2.08
N HIS A 211 2.47 6.02 -2.09
CA HIS A 211 3.26 4.90 -1.64
C HIS A 211 4.50 4.71 -2.50
N PHE A 212 4.34 4.68 -3.83
CA PHE A 212 5.46 4.57 -4.75
C PHE A 212 6.51 5.66 -4.50
N ALA A 213 6.11 6.92 -4.45
CA ALA A 213 7.05 8.02 -4.32
C ALA A 213 7.67 8.10 -2.92
N TRP A 214 6.95 7.73 -1.88
CA TRP A 214 7.51 7.57 -0.53
C TRP A 214 8.65 6.54 -0.57
N ASN A 215 8.39 5.31 -0.99
CA ASN A 215 9.40 4.25 -1.00
C ASN A 215 10.54 4.54 -2.00
N PHE A 216 10.24 5.14 -3.14
CA PHE A 216 11.26 5.51 -4.13
C PHE A 216 12.16 6.64 -3.64
N THR A 217 11.61 7.65 -2.96
CA THR A 217 12.43 8.69 -2.34
C THR A 217 13.26 8.10 -1.19
N HIS A 218 12.67 7.19 -0.43
CA HIS A 218 13.30 6.46 0.67
C HIS A 218 14.52 5.65 0.21
N ALA A 219 14.31 4.60 -0.57
CA ALA A 219 15.38 3.68 -0.95
C ALA A 219 16.10 4.12 -2.23
N GLY A 220 15.40 4.77 -3.16
CA GLY A 220 15.93 5.13 -4.47
C GLY A 220 16.69 6.45 -4.48
N ILE A 221 16.29 7.44 -3.67
CA ILE A 221 16.98 8.74 -3.60
C ILE A 221 17.94 8.79 -2.42
N PHE A 222 17.44 8.62 -1.19
CA PHE A 222 18.26 8.73 0.02
C PHE A 222 19.06 7.46 0.35
N GLY A 223 18.64 6.31 -0.17
CA GLY A 223 19.33 5.03 0.02
C GLY A 223 19.47 4.65 1.50
N VAL A 224 18.38 4.75 2.25
CA VAL A 224 18.33 4.33 3.66
C VAL A 224 17.47 3.07 3.83
N VAL A 225 17.65 2.37 4.96
CA VAL A 225 17.01 1.07 5.24
C VAL A 225 15.48 1.19 5.15
N LEU A 226 14.86 0.37 4.29
CA LEU A 226 13.43 0.37 4.03
C LEU A 226 12.71 -0.66 4.91
N SER A 227 11.91 -0.19 5.87
CA SER A 227 11.03 -0.99 6.73
C SER A 227 11.68 -2.24 7.36
N GLY A 228 12.95 -2.15 7.76
CA GLY A 228 13.70 -3.25 8.39
C GLY A 228 14.14 -4.37 7.44
N SER A 229 14.11 -4.13 6.13
CA SER A 229 14.69 -5.04 5.14
C SER A 229 16.20 -5.21 5.37
N ASP A 230 16.71 -6.40 5.11
CA ASP A 230 18.14 -6.74 5.02
C ASP A 230 18.72 -6.50 3.62
N VAL A 231 17.88 -6.15 2.64
CA VAL A 231 18.34 -5.76 1.31
C VAL A 231 18.97 -4.38 1.40
N ALA A 232 20.26 -4.31 1.08
CA ALA A 232 20.98 -3.05 1.05
C ALA A 232 20.30 -2.07 0.08
N PRO A 233 19.94 -0.86 0.52
CA PRO A 233 19.36 0.13 -0.37
C PRO A 233 20.40 0.54 -1.41
N ASN A 234 20.02 0.47 -2.68
CA ASN A 234 20.86 0.87 -3.80
C ASN A 234 20.26 2.14 -4.42
N GLY A 235 20.43 3.25 -3.71
CA GLY A 235 19.90 4.55 -4.11
C GLY A 235 20.85 5.35 -5.00
N LEU A 236 20.44 6.57 -5.33
CA LEU A 236 21.31 7.59 -5.90
C LEU A 236 22.29 8.14 -4.86
N LEU A 237 21.82 8.28 -3.62
CA LEU A 237 22.63 8.52 -2.43
C LEU A 237 22.60 7.27 -1.56
N ASN A 238 23.60 7.13 -0.71
CA ASN A 238 23.59 6.22 0.44
C ASN A 238 23.82 7.08 1.68
N VAL A 239 22.74 7.37 2.40
CA VAL A 239 22.79 8.13 3.66
C VAL A 239 22.89 7.15 4.83
N THR A 240 23.92 7.31 5.65
CA THR A 240 24.03 6.56 6.91
C THR A 240 23.43 7.39 8.03
N LEU A 241 22.47 6.80 8.75
CA LEU A 241 21.81 7.45 9.87
C LEU A 241 22.45 7.02 11.19
N SER A 242 22.61 7.96 12.10
CA SER A 242 23.12 7.69 13.46
C SER A 242 22.34 8.47 14.51
N GLY A 243 22.49 8.04 15.77
CA GLY A 243 21.78 8.62 16.90
C GLY A 243 20.58 7.79 17.37
N PRO A 244 19.74 8.36 18.25
CA PRO A 244 18.67 7.62 18.91
C PRO A 244 17.64 7.05 17.92
N SER A 245 17.13 5.85 18.20
CA SER A 245 16.08 5.21 17.38
C SER A 245 14.79 6.04 17.29
N ALA A 246 14.50 6.86 18.28
CA ALA A 246 13.39 7.81 18.22
C ALA A 246 13.55 8.84 17.08
N LEU A 247 14.79 9.16 16.70
CA LEU A 247 15.12 10.08 15.61
C LEU A 247 15.27 9.37 14.27
N THR A 248 15.99 8.26 14.23
CA THR A 248 16.38 7.57 12.98
C THR A 248 15.50 6.38 12.63
N GLY A 249 14.72 5.88 13.59
CA GLY A 249 13.99 4.61 13.50
C GLY A 249 14.86 3.36 13.69
N GLY A 250 16.16 3.51 13.97
CA GLY A 250 17.07 2.41 14.25
C GLY A 250 17.19 1.43 13.07
N THR A 251 17.28 0.13 13.37
CA THR A 251 17.43 -0.93 12.35
C THR A 251 16.21 -1.11 11.46
N PHE A 252 15.04 -0.58 11.86
CA PHE A 252 13.85 -0.59 11.01
C PHE A 252 13.89 0.51 9.93
N GLY A 253 14.67 1.57 10.17
CA GLY A 253 14.77 2.72 9.28
C GLY A 253 13.80 3.87 9.61
N PRO A 254 13.88 5.00 8.88
CA PRO A 254 13.26 6.28 9.22
C PRO A 254 11.76 6.23 9.55
N GLU A 255 11.04 5.26 8.98
CA GLU A 255 9.61 5.07 9.15
C GLU A 255 9.21 4.73 10.58
N ALA A 256 10.15 4.22 11.37
CA ALA A 256 9.99 3.96 12.81
C ALA A 256 10.42 5.15 13.70
N SER A 257 10.80 6.29 13.13
CA SER A 257 11.09 7.48 13.93
C SER A 257 9.80 8.16 14.44
N LEU A 258 9.91 8.88 15.55
CA LEU A 258 8.83 9.76 16.02
C LEU A 258 8.54 10.88 15.01
N LEU A 259 9.55 11.32 14.26
CA LEU A 259 9.39 12.30 13.19
C LEU A 259 8.52 11.77 12.05
N ALA A 260 8.67 10.50 11.66
CA ALA A 260 7.83 9.89 10.64
C ALA A 260 6.36 9.82 11.07
N LEU A 261 6.09 9.52 12.35
CA LEU A 261 4.73 9.60 12.90
C LEU A 261 4.15 11.00 12.74
N LEU A 262 4.89 12.05 13.09
CA LEU A 262 4.42 13.43 12.93
C LEU A 262 4.17 13.78 11.46
N VAL A 263 5.13 13.49 10.58
CA VAL A 263 5.08 13.80 9.15
C VAL A 263 3.93 13.07 8.45
N CYS A 264 3.61 11.83 8.83
CA CYS A 264 2.56 11.04 8.18
C CYS A 264 1.18 11.15 8.83
N LEU A 265 1.09 11.36 10.15
CA LEU A 265 -0.21 11.46 10.82
C LEU A 265 -0.92 12.78 10.51
N VAL A 266 -0.20 13.89 10.32
CA VAL A 266 -0.79 15.17 9.91
C VAL A 266 -1.55 15.05 8.57
N PRO A 267 -0.94 14.62 7.46
CA PRO A 267 -1.66 14.43 6.20
C PRO A 267 -2.73 13.34 6.30
N THR A 268 -2.52 12.29 7.09
CA THR A 268 -3.56 11.27 7.37
C THR A 268 -4.82 11.91 7.97
N ILE A 269 -4.69 12.74 9.01
CA ILE A 269 -5.80 13.44 9.64
C ILE A 269 -6.46 14.42 8.65
N VAL A 270 -5.66 15.16 7.87
CA VAL A 270 -6.19 16.07 6.84
C VAL A 270 -7.01 15.32 5.79
N LEU A 271 -6.51 14.20 5.28
CA LEU A 271 -7.20 13.36 4.31
C LEU A 271 -8.51 12.79 4.89
N LEU A 272 -8.48 12.30 6.13
CA LEU A 272 -9.69 11.81 6.81
C LEU A 272 -10.72 12.92 7.06
N ARG A 273 -10.28 14.13 7.43
CA ARG A 273 -11.15 15.31 7.55
C ARG A 273 -11.78 15.69 6.22
N ARG A 274 -11.01 15.66 5.13
CA ARG A 274 -11.54 15.88 3.78
C ARG A 274 -12.55 14.80 3.40
N ALA A 275 -12.27 13.55 3.71
CA ALA A 275 -13.19 12.44 3.48
C ALA A 275 -14.50 12.61 4.25
N ALA A 276 -14.43 13.03 5.52
CA ALA A 276 -15.61 13.32 6.33
C ALA A 276 -16.44 14.46 5.74
N ARG A 277 -15.81 15.56 5.34
CA ARG A 277 -16.49 16.70 4.70
C ARG A 277 -17.12 16.34 3.35
N ALA A 278 -16.50 15.41 2.61
CA ALA A 278 -17.02 14.90 1.35
C ALA A 278 -18.08 13.79 1.50
N GLY A 279 -18.50 13.46 2.74
CA GLY A 279 -19.48 12.40 2.99
C GLY A 279 -18.99 10.99 2.68
N GLN A 280 -17.66 10.79 2.60
CA GLN A 280 -17.07 9.50 2.24
C GLN A 280 -16.93 8.56 3.45
N ILE A 281 -17.13 9.00 4.68
CA ILE A 281 -17.05 8.13 5.87
C ILE A 281 -18.36 7.33 6.00
N ARG A 282 -18.27 6.01 5.77
CA ARG A 282 -19.41 5.08 5.85
C ARG A 282 -19.61 4.61 7.29
N ARG A 283 -20.85 4.72 7.78
CA ARG A 283 -21.27 4.13 9.06
C ARG A 283 -21.48 2.63 8.91
N ARG A 284 -21.31 1.88 10.00
CA ARG A 284 -21.65 0.45 10.05
C ARG A 284 -23.16 0.28 9.81
N SER A 285 -23.53 -0.55 8.83
CA SER A 285 -24.94 -0.92 8.65
C SER A 285 -25.42 -1.74 9.86
N PRO A 286 -26.55 -1.37 10.50
CA PRO A 286 -27.17 -2.21 11.51
C PRO A 286 -27.46 -3.59 10.91
N ARG A 287 -27.19 -4.68 11.63
CA ARG A 287 -27.65 -6.01 11.20
C ARG A 287 -29.18 -5.95 11.13
N PRO A 288 -29.82 -6.44 10.05
CA PRO A 288 -31.27 -6.61 10.07
C PRO A 288 -31.61 -7.52 11.25
N LYS A 289 -32.49 -7.05 12.14
CA LYS A 289 -33.07 -7.91 13.17
C LYS A 289 -33.74 -9.06 12.42
N LEU A 290 -33.35 -10.30 12.73
CA LEU A 290 -34.12 -11.45 12.26
C LEU A 290 -35.54 -11.29 12.82
N PRO A 291 -36.60 -11.47 12.01
CA PRO A 291 -37.95 -11.55 12.57
C PRO A 291 -37.96 -12.67 13.61
N ALA A 292 -38.49 -12.35 14.79
CA ALA A 292 -38.64 -13.27 15.91
C ALA A 292 -39.57 -14.43 15.55
#